data_AF-A0A527H0X3-F1
#
_entry.id   AF-A0A527H0X3-F1
#
_cell.length_a   1.000
_cell.length_b   1.000
_cell.length_c   1.000
_cell.angle_alpha   90.00
_cell.angle_beta   90.00
_cell.angle_gamma   90.00
#
_symmetry.space_group_name_H-M   'P 1'
#
loop_
_entity.id
_entity.type
_entity.pdbx_description
1 polymer ?
#
loop_
_entity_poly.entity_id
_entity_poly.type
_entity_poly.pdbx_seq_one_letter_code
_entity_poly.pdbx_strand_id
1 'polypeptide(L)'
;MATRDAFGLTLSGATEAGFAPYSQAVRELQCFIGDPVASIDHAIAEDPGFVMAHVFKGYLFGLATEREATAVAKACHEASLPLAATTRERAHVTALGHLANGRWHQASRILEDITIETPRDGLALQVGHQIDFFTGNARMLRDRIARALPSWQSGMPGYHAMLGMHAFGLEEMGDYVRAEQLGRAAVDFEPRDGWAQHAVAHVMEMQSRQRDGIAWMLTNPEAWTRESFL
;
A
#
# COMPACT_ATOMS: atom_id res chain seq x y z
N MET A 1 -13.41 -8.92 -20.35
CA MET A 1 -12.52 -10.00 -19.85
C MET A 1 -12.17 -9.70 -18.40
N ALA A 2 -11.80 -10.70 -17.61
CA ALA A 2 -11.40 -10.49 -16.22
C ALA A 2 -10.36 -11.55 -15.81
N THR A 3 -9.33 -11.11 -15.11
CA THR A 3 -8.28 -11.97 -14.53
C THR A 3 -8.50 -12.06 -13.02
N ARG A 4 -7.93 -13.07 -12.36
CA ARG A 4 -7.89 -13.16 -10.89
C ARG A 4 -6.45 -13.15 -10.42
N ASP A 5 -6.19 -12.44 -9.33
CA ASP A 5 -4.87 -12.44 -8.69
C ASP A 5 -4.63 -13.71 -7.84
N ALA A 6 -3.48 -13.77 -7.18
CA ALA A 6 -3.08 -14.86 -6.29
C ALA A 6 -4.02 -15.06 -5.08
N PHE A 7 -4.87 -14.08 -4.75
CA PHE A 7 -5.84 -14.13 -3.66
C PHE A 7 -7.26 -14.41 -4.15
N GLY A 8 -7.43 -14.62 -5.46
CA GLY A 8 -8.71 -14.88 -6.11
C GLY A 8 -9.55 -13.62 -6.36
N LEU A 9 -8.98 -12.42 -6.20
CA LEU A 9 -9.67 -11.16 -6.41
C LEU A 9 -9.84 -10.91 -7.91
N THR A 10 -11.08 -10.68 -8.33
CA THR A 10 -11.39 -10.36 -9.73
C THR A 10 -10.83 -8.99 -10.11
N LEU A 11 -10.18 -8.93 -11.27
CA LEU A 11 -9.60 -7.74 -11.90
C LEU A 11 -10.26 -7.56 -13.27
N SER A 12 -11.32 -6.74 -13.30
CA SER A 12 -12.13 -6.52 -14.49
C SER A 12 -11.38 -5.71 -15.52
N GLY A 13 -11.49 -6.12 -16.78
CA GLY A 13 -10.81 -5.47 -17.91
C GLY A 13 -9.36 -5.88 -18.09
N ALA A 14 -8.77 -6.63 -17.15
CA ALA A 14 -7.40 -7.14 -17.26
C ALA A 14 -7.31 -8.39 -18.13
N THR A 15 -6.28 -8.43 -18.96
CA THR A 15 -5.68 -9.62 -19.54
C THR A 15 -4.37 -9.96 -18.83
N GLU A 16 -3.70 -11.03 -19.23
CA GLU A 16 -2.38 -11.37 -18.68
C GLU A 16 -1.33 -10.29 -18.98
N ALA A 17 -1.45 -9.60 -20.12
CA ALA A 17 -0.53 -8.56 -20.55
C ALA A 17 -0.54 -7.34 -19.63
N GLY A 18 -1.72 -6.85 -19.19
CA GLY A 18 -1.80 -5.77 -18.21
C GLY A 18 -1.66 -6.24 -16.75
N PHE A 19 -1.95 -7.51 -16.45
CA PHE A 19 -1.81 -8.05 -15.08
C PHE A 19 -0.36 -8.10 -14.60
N ALA A 20 0.59 -8.47 -15.46
CA ALA A 20 2.00 -8.53 -15.12
C ALA A 20 2.58 -7.16 -14.64
N PRO A 21 2.46 -6.07 -15.41
CA PRO A 21 2.92 -4.75 -14.98
C PRO A 21 2.11 -4.21 -13.77
N TYR A 22 0.82 -4.53 -13.65
CA TYR A 22 0.04 -4.20 -12.44
C TYR A 22 0.63 -4.85 -11.18
N SER A 23 0.94 -6.15 -11.26
CA SER A 23 1.52 -6.89 -10.13
C SER A 23 2.92 -6.40 -9.78
N GLN A 24 3.71 -6.00 -10.78
CA GLN A 24 4.99 -5.32 -10.59
C GLN A 24 4.79 -3.99 -9.83
N ALA A 25 3.85 -3.14 -10.24
CA ALA A 25 3.56 -1.87 -9.58
C ALA A 25 3.15 -2.07 -8.11
N VAL A 26 2.37 -3.13 -7.81
CA VAL A 26 1.99 -3.45 -6.42
C VAL A 26 3.22 -3.78 -5.59
N ARG A 27 4.14 -4.61 -6.11
CA ARG A 27 5.38 -4.96 -5.42
C ARG A 27 6.29 -3.74 -5.21
N GLU A 28 6.38 -2.87 -6.22
CA GLU A 28 7.12 -1.60 -6.16
C GLU A 28 6.58 -0.70 -5.07
N LEU A 29 5.25 -0.53 -4.97
CA LEU A 29 4.65 0.21 -3.87
C LEU A 29 4.86 -0.47 -2.51
N GLN A 30 4.73 -1.79 -2.42
CA GLN A 30 4.95 -2.56 -1.18
C GLN A 30 6.36 -2.40 -0.62
N CYS A 31 7.36 -2.22 -1.47
CA CYS A 31 8.75 -2.01 -1.06
C CYS A 31 9.16 -0.52 -1.06
N PHE A 32 8.33 0.36 -1.61
CA PHE A 32 8.66 1.74 -1.94
C PHE A 32 9.92 1.91 -2.83
N ILE A 33 9.99 1.11 -3.88
CA ILE A 33 11.12 1.09 -4.83
C ILE A 33 10.67 1.25 -6.27
N GLY A 34 11.59 1.66 -7.15
CA GLY A 34 11.37 1.68 -8.59
C GLY A 34 10.41 2.79 -9.01
N ASP A 35 9.56 2.50 -9.99
CA ASP A 35 8.60 3.46 -10.54
C ASP A 35 7.22 2.79 -10.73
N PRO A 36 6.41 2.71 -9.67
CA PRO A 36 5.07 2.13 -9.75
C PRO A 36 4.14 2.91 -10.69
N VAL A 37 4.45 4.18 -11.00
CA VAL A 37 3.68 4.98 -11.96
C VAL A 37 3.95 4.51 -13.38
N ALA A 38 5.22 4.29 -13.76
CA ALA A 38 5.56 3.74 -15.07
C ALA A 38 4.97 2.34 -15.26
N SER A 39 5.07 1.48 -14.24
CA SER A 39 4.50 0.13 -14.27
C SER A 39 2.97 0.16 -14.44
N ILE A 40 2.26 1.03 -13.71
CA ILE A 40 0.81 1.11 -13.83
C ILE A 40 0.36 1.74 -15.16
N ASP A 41 1.15 2.67 -15.71
CA ASP A 41 0.90 3.23 -17.05
C ASP A 41 1.05 2.18 -18.14
N HIS A 42 2.03 1.28 -18.02
CA HIS A 42 2.14 0.14 -18.91
C HIS A 42 0.91 -0.78 -18.79
N ALA A 43 0.46 -1.09 -17.57
CA ALA A 43 -0.75 -1.89 -17.38
C ALA A 43 -2.00 -1.29 -18.06
N ILE A 44 -2.17 0.03 -17.97
CA ILE A 44 -3.27 0.75 -18.62
C ILE A 44 -3.12 0.76 -20.14
N ALA A 45 -1.88 0.86 -20.65
CA ALA A 45 -1.62 0.84 -22.09
C ALA A 45 -1.95 -0.51 -22.73
N GLU A 46 -1.62 -1.62 -22.06
CA GLU A 46 -1.99 -2.97 -22.50
C GLU A 46 -3.49 -3.21 -22.40
N ASP A 47 -4.10 -2.81 -21.27
CA ASP A 47 -5.51 -3.03 -20.98
C ASP A 47 -6.24 -1.73 -20.58
N PRO A 48 -6.68 -0.90 -21.53
CA PRO A 48 -7.34 0.38 -21.21
C PRO A 48 -8.63 0.25 -20.38
N GLY A 49 -9.26 -0.92 -20.41
CA GLY A 49 -10.44 -1.27 -19.61
C GLY A 49 -10.15 -1.76 -18.20
N PHE A 50 -8.87 -1.86 -17.79
CA PHE A 50 -8.46 -2.44 -16.52
C PHE A 50 -8.76 -1.50 -15.35
N VAL A 51 -9.89 -1.75 -14.67
CA VAL A 51 -10.44 -0.90 -13.60
C VAL A 51 -9.41 -0.60 -12.51
N MET A 52 -8.81 -1.65 -11.95
CA MET A 52 -7.91 -1.50 -10.81
C MET A 52 -6.59 -0.82 -11.17
N ALA A 53 -6.16 -0.86 -12.43
CA ALA A 53 -4.96 -0.14 -12.86
C ALA A 53 -5.20 1.39 -12.83
N HIS A 54 -6.34 1.86 -13.35
CA HIS A 54 -6.74 3.26 -13.21
C HIS A 54 -6.90 3.67 -11.75
N VAL A 55 -7.56 2.84 -10.94
CA VAL A 55 -7.72 3.10 -9.50
C VAL A 55 -6.37 3.24 -8.80
N PHE A 56 -5.45 2.32 -9.05
CA PHE A 56 -4.14 2.29 -8.41
C PHE A 56 -3.32 3.52 -8.81
N LYS A 57 -3.26 3.87 -10.11
CA LYS A 57 -2.65 5.14 -10.55
C LYS A 57 -3.26 6.33 -9.82
N GLY A 58 -4.59 6.37 -9.73
CA GLY A 58 -5.30 7.41 -9.00
C GLY A 58 -4.89 7.51 -7.53
N TYR A 59 -4.68 6.39 -6.85
CA TYR A 59 -4.20 6.39 -5.47
C TYR A 59 -2.76 6.87 -5.35
N LEU A 60 -1.84 6.45 -6.23
CA LEU A 60 -0.45 6.92 -6.23
C LEU A 60 -0.39 8.46 -6.26
N PHE A 61 -1.12 9.07 -7.19
CA PHE A 61 -1.17 10.53 -7.30
C PHE A 61 -2.02 11.19 -6.21
N GLY A 62 -3.08 10.54 -5.73
CA GLY A 62 -3.91 11.05 -4.62
C GLY A 62 -3.16 11.12 -3.29
N LEU A 63 -2.21 10.20 -3.08
CA LEU A 63 -1.36 10.13 -1.89
C LEU A 63 -0.09 10.98 -1.99
N ALA A 64 0.28 11.47 -3.18
CA ALA A 64 1.45 12.33 -3.36
C ALA A 64 1.33 13.68 -2.64
N THR A 65 0.12 14.09 -2.22
CA THR A 65 -0.18 15.38 -1.54
C THR A 65 0.18 16.65 -2.34
N GLU A 66 0.51 16.51 -3.62
CA GLU A 66 0.79 17.62 -4.53
C GLU A 66 -0.49 18.12 -5.24
N ARG A 67 -0.56 19.43 -5.48
CA ARG A 67 -1.71 20.05 -6.13
C ARG A 67 -1.89 19.54 -7.56
N GLU A 68 -0.80 19.42 -8.29
CA GLU A 68 -0.74 18.98 -9.68
C GLU A 68 -1.16 17.50 -9.79
N ALA A 69 -0.72 16.67 -8.84
CA ALA A 69 -1.09 15.26 -8.75
C ALA A 69 -2.60 15.02 -8.56
N THR A 70 -3.29 15.96 -7.90
CA THR A 70 -4.74 15.88 -7.69
C THR A 70 -5.52 15.83 -9.01
N ALA A 71 -5.06 16.51 -10.06
CA ALA A 71 -5.72 16.47 -11.37
C ALA A 71 -5.64 15.06 -11.99
N VAL A 72 -4.50 14.39 -11.85
CA VAL A 72 -4.30 13.01 -12.33
C VAL A 72 -5.19 12.04 -11.57
N ALA A 73 -5.29 12.18 -10.24
CA ALA A 73 -6.17 11.35 -9.42
C ALA A 73 -7.66 11.48 -9.83
N LYS A 74 -8.11 12.70 -10.16
CA LYS A 74 -9.46 12.95 -10.67
C LYS A 74 -9.70 12.32 -12.04
N ALA A 75 -8.74 12.46 -12.97
CA ALA A 75 -8.84 11.84 -14.28
C ALA A 75 -8.91 10.30 -14.19
N CYS A 76 -8.12 9.69 -13.31
CA CYS A 76 -8.15 8.25 -13.05
C CYS A 76 -9.49 7.79 -12.45
N HIS A 77 -10.06 8.58 -11.53
CA HIS A 77 -11.40 8.34 -11.02
C HIS A 77 -12.44 8.38 -12.14
N GLU A 78 -12.42 9.42 -12.98
CA GLU A 78 -13.35 9.55 -14.12
C GLU A 78 -13.23 8.40 -15.12
N ALA A 79 -12.00 7.97 -15.43
CA ALA A 79 -11.73 6.84 -16.31
C ALA A 79 -12.25 5.50 -15.75
N SER A 80 -12.21 5.30 -14.43
CA SER A 80 -12.62 4.06 -13.79
C SER A 80 -14.13 3.94 -13.53
N LEU A 81 -14.86 5.07 -13.45
CA LEU A 81 -16.33 5.10 -13.23
C LEU A 81 -17.14 4.19 -14.17
N PRO A 82 -16.99 4.26 -15.51
CA PRO A 82 -17.78 3.42 -16.42
C PRO A 82 -17.31 1.97 -16.49
N LEU A 83 -16.14 1.65 -15.93
CA LEU A 83 -15.50 0.34 -16.06
C LEU A 83 -15.79 -0.58 -14.86
N ALA A 84 -16.09 -0.02 -13.68
CA ALA A 84 -16.22 -0.78 -12.43
C ALA A 84 -17.34 -1.83 -12.47
N ALA A 85 -16.97 -3.12 -12.37
CA ALA A 85 -17.91 -4.23 -12.55
C ALA A 85 -18.27 -4.95 -11.24
N THR A 86 -17.33 -5.10 -10.32
CA THR A 86 -17.56 -5.79 -9.03
C THR A 86 -17.87 -4.82 -7.89
N THR A 87 -18.45 -5.33 -6.79
CA THR A 87 -18.70 -4.51 -5.58
C THR A 87 -17.40 -3.93 -5.01
N ARG A 88 -16.34 -4.73 -4.96
CA ARG A 88 -15.01 -4.31 -4.51
C ARG A 88 -14.45 -3.18 -5.37
N GLU A 89 -14.48 -3.33 -6.69
CA GLU A 89 -14.02 -2.29 -7.62
C GLU A 89 -14.83 -1.00 -7.50
N ARG A 90 -16.17 -1.09 -7.38
CA ARG A 90 -17.01 0.10 -7.15
C ARG A 90 -16.66 0.82 -5.85
N ALA A 91 -16.38 0.07 -4.79
CA ALA A 91 -15.96 0.64 -3.52
C ALA A 91 -14.59 1.35 -3.65
N HIS A 92 -13.63 0.75 -4.35
CA HIS A 92 -12.35 1.38 -4.66
C HIS A 92 -12.49 2.67 -5.47
N VAL A 93 -13.27 2.65 -6.56
CA VAL A 93 -13.54 3.86 -7.36
C VAL A 93 -14.17 4.94 -6.49
N THR A 94 -15.13 4.58 -5.63
CA THR A 94 -15.75 5.54 -4.70
C THR A 94 -14.73 6.12 -3.71
N ALA A 95 -13.87 5.28 -3.12
CA ALA A 95 -12.81 5.73 -2.22
C ALA A 95 -11.81 6.66 -2.93
N LEU A 96 -11.42 6.35 -4.17
CA LEU A 96 -10.58 7.22 -4.99
C LEU A 96 -11.27 8.57 -5.26
N GLY A 97 -12.55 8.56 -5.61
CA GLY A 97 -13.34 9.78 -5.80
C GLY A 97 -13.45 10.63 -4.53
N HIS A 98 -13.41 10.03 -3.34
CA HIS A 98 -13.27 10.78 -2.09
C HIS A 98 -11.88 11.38 -1.95
N LEU A 99 -10.83 10.56 -2.11
CA LEU A 99 -9.44 10.98 -1.97
C LEU A 99 -9.08 12.11 -2.94
N ALA A 100 -9.41 11.97 -4.22
CA ALA A 100 -9.16 12.96 -5.27
C ALA A 100 -9.89 14.30 -5.06
N ASN A 101 -10.87 14.35 -4.13
CA ASN A 101 -11.57 15.55 -3.73
C ASN A 101 -11.20 16.01 -2.30
N GLY A 102 -10.09 15.52 -1.75
CA GLY A 102 -9.59 15.88 -0.43
C GLY A 102 -10.42 15.34 0.74
N ARG A 103 -11.30 14.36 0.50
CA ARG A 103 -12.18 13.75 1.52
C ARG A 103 -11.51 12.52 2.12
N TRP A 104 -10.35 12.73 2.75
CA TRP A 104 -9.46 11.66 3.26
C TRP A 104 -10.16 10.71 4.23
N HIS A 105 -10.91 11.24 5.21
CA HIS A 105 -11.63 10.41 6.19
C HIS A 105 -12.74 9.56 5.54
N GLN A 106 -13.43 10.07 4.52
CA GLN A 106 -14.42 9.31 3.77
C GLN A 106 -13.76 8.18 2.98
N ALA A 107 -12.61 8.45 2.34
CA ALA A 107 -11.83 7.44 1.62
C ALA A 107 -11.34 6.33 2.58
N SER A 108 -10.78 6.69 3.74
CA SER A 108 -10.31 5.74 4.76
C SER A 108 -11.42 4.80 5.24
N ARG A 109 -12.64 5.31 5.47
CA ARG A 109 -13.79 4.48 5.88
C ARG A 109 -14.18 3.44 4.85
N ILE A 110 -14.25 3.83 3.57
CA ILE A 110 -14.58 2.87 2.50
C ILE A 110 -13.47 1.83 2.34
N LEU A 111 -12.21 2.24 2.44
CA LEU A 111 -11.09 1.30 2.43
C LEU A 111 -11.12 0.38 3.65
N GLU A 112 -11.57 0.85 4.81
CA GLU A 112 -11.78 0.01 5.99
C GLU A 112 -12.83 -1.06 5.72
N ASP A 113 -13.98 -0.68 5.18
CA ASP A 113 -15.05 -1.60 4.80
C ASP A 113 -14.54 -2.66 3.80
N ILE A 114 -13.79 -2.25 2.77
CA ILE A 114 -13.15 -3.18 1.82
C ILE A 114 -12.25 -4.18 2.55
N THR A 115 -11.39 -3.72 3.46
CA THR A 115 -10.45 -4.60 4.18
C THR A 115 -11.10 -5.49 5.23
N ILE A 116 -12.32 -5.16 5.68
CA ILE A 116 -13.12 -6.04 6.54
C ILE A 116 -13.74 -7.16 5.70
N GLU A 117 -14.33 -6.83 4.55
CA GLU A 117 -14.96 -7.81 3.67
C GLU A 117 -13.94 -8.67 2.93
N THR A 118 -12.83 -8.07 2.51
CA THR A 118 -11.77 -8.65 1.70
C THR A 118 -10.41 -8.39 2.37
N PRO A 119 -10.09 -9.12 3.45
CA PRO A 119 -8.87 -8.87 4.24
C PRO A 119 -7.56 -9.15 3.50
N ARG A 120 -7.61 -9.72 2.30
CA ARG A 120 -6.45 -9.96 1.43
C ARG A 120 -6.31 -8.94 0.30
N ASP A 121 -7.12 -7.87 0.30
CA ASP A 121 -6.92 -6.76 -0.63
C ASP A 121 -5.72 -5.90 -0.19
N GLY A 122 -4.54 -6.27 -0.68
CA GLY A 122 -3.28 -5.60 -0.33
C GLY A 122 -3.25 -4.12 -0.71
N LEU A 123 -3.87 -3.73 -1.83
CA LEU A 123 -3.91 -2.33 -2.26
C LEU A 123 -4.80 -1.51 -1.32
N ALA A 124 -5.97 -2.02 -0.94
CA ALA A 124 -6.84 -1.36 0.03
C ALA A 124 -6.16 -1.18 1.39
N LEU A 125 -5.43 -2.21 1.84
CA LEU A 125 -4.66 -2.16 3.09
C LEU A 125 -3.57 -1.09 3.03
N GLN A 126 -2.78 -1.08 1.96
CA GLN A 126 -1.64 -0.17 1.84
C GLN A 126 -2.06 1.29 1.67
N VAL A 127 -3.06 1.56 0.83
CA VAL A 127 -3.60 2.92 0.64
C VAL A 127 -4.33 3.39 1.90
N GLY A 128 -5.12 2.52 2.53
CA GLY A 128 -5.80 2.82 3.79
C GLY A 128 -4.81 3.17 4.91
N HIS A 129 -3.74 2.39 5.04
CA HIS A 129 -2.66 2.63 5.99
C HIS A 129 -1.98 3.99 5.78
N GLN A 130 -1.64 4.35 4.54
CA GLN A 130 -1.08 5.67 4.23
C GLN A 130 -2.05 6.81 4.59
N ILE A 131 -3.34 6.67 4.27
CA ILE A 131 -4.34 7.68 4.66
C ILE A 131 -4.43 7.81 6.18
N ASP A 132 -4.41 6.69 6.91
CA ASP A 132 -4.46 6.70 8.38
C ASP A 132 -3.24 7.41 8.96
N PHE A 133 -2.05 7.26 8.36
CA PHE A 133 -0.84 8.01 8.71
C PHE A 133 -1.00 9.52 8.44
N PHE A 134 -1.36 9.90 7.21
CA PHE A 134 -1.53 11.32 6.84
C PHE A 134 -2.61 12.05 7.64
N THR A 135 -3.59 11.32 8.17
CA THR A 135 -4.67 11.89 9.00
C THR A 135 -4.41 11.79 10.51
N GLY A 136 -3.25 11.28 10.92
CA GLY A 136 -2.88 11.13 12.33
C GLY A 136 -3.71 10.10 13.10
N ASN A 137 -4.34 9.15 12.41
CA ASN A 137 -5.20 8.15 13.02
C ASN A 137 -4.40 6.91 13.44
N ALA A 138 -3.51 7.07 14.43
CA ALA A 138 -2.61 6.02 14.91
C ALA A 138 -3.33 4.72 15.30
N ARG A 139 -4.54 4.82 15.87
CA ARG A 139 -5.37 3.64 16.18
C ARG A 139 -5.69 2.83 14.92
N MET A 140 -6.13 3.49 13.85
CA MET A 140 -6.46 2.81 12.59
C MET A 140 -5.23 2.33 11.82
N LEU A 141 -4.14 3.08 11.90
CA LEU A 141 -2.84 2.69 11.35
C LEU A 141 -2.43 1.29 11.84
N ARG A 142 -2.59 1.03 13.15
CA ARG A 142 -2.41 -0.30 13.75
C ARG A 142 -3.55 -1.27 13.43
N ASP A 143 -4.79 -0.88 13.71
CA ASP A 143 -5.93 -1.80 13.82
C ASP A 143 -6.42 -2.31 12.46
N ARG A 144 -6.26 -1.52 11.38
CA ARG A 144 -6.59 -1.96 10.01
C ARG A 144 -5.79 -3.21 9.65
N ILE A 145 -4.49 -3.15 9.89
CA ILE A 145 -3.57 -4.24 9.58
C ILE A 145 -3.76 -5.39 10.57
N ALA A 146 -3.93 -5.09 11.86
CA ALA A 146 -4.17 -6.09 12.90
C ALA A 146 -5.41 -6.97 12.61
N ARG A 147 -6.49 -6.37 12.09
CA ARG A 147 -7.70 -7.11 11.70
C ARG A 147 -7.50 -8.01 10.49
N ALA A 148 -6.70 -7.58 9.52
CA ALA A 148 -6.45 -8.34 8.30
C ALA A 148 -5.46 -9.50 8.54
N LEU A 149 -4.45 -9.30 9.39
CA LEU A 149 -3.33 -10.24 9.63
C LEU A 149 -3.71 -11.71 9.80
N PRO A 150 -4.79 -12.12 10.50
CA PRO A 150 -5.19 -13.52 10.60
C PRO A 150 -5.50 -14.21 9.26
N SER A 151 -5.75 -13.44 8.20
CA SER A 151 -5.98 -13.93 6.84
C SER A 151 -4.71 -14.06 6.01
N TRP A 152 -3.55 -13.70 6.56
CA TRP A 152 -2.25 -13.67 5.88
C TRP A 152 -1.28 -14.69 6.47
N GLN A 153 -0.43 -15.27 5.62
CA GLN A 153 0.54 -16.31 5.99
C GLN A 153 1.90 -16.00 5.35
N SER A 154 2.98 -16.55 5.93
CA SER A 154 4.36 -16.25 5.50
C SER A 154 4.69 -16.56 4.04
N GLY A 155 3.99 -17.51 3.41
CA GLY A 155 4.18 -17.83 2.00
C GLY A 155 3.36 -16.96 1.03
N MET A 156 2.54 -16.02 1.53
CA MET A 156 1.71 -15.17 0.68
C MET A 156 2.51 -13.97 0.13
N PRO A 157 2.35 -13.62 -1.15
CA PRO A 157 2.94 -12.40 -1.72
C PRO A 157 2.56 -11.17 -0.89
N GLY A 158 3.51 -10.28 -0.57
CA GLY A 158 3.24 -9.08 0.23
C GLY A 158 3.08 -9.31 1.74
N TYR A 159 3.34 -10.51 2.27
CA TYR A 159 3.31 -10.75 3.72
C TYR A 159 4.27 -9.85 4.49
N HIS A 160 5.46 -9.59 3.94
CA HIS A 160 6.43 -8.65 4.52
C HIS A 160 5.81 -7.26 4.75
N ALA A 161 5.06 -6.74 3.77
CA ALA A 161 4.42 -5.43 3.86
C ALA A 161 3.35 -5.40 4.97
N MET A 162 2.65 -6.51 5.21
CA MET A 162 1.71 -6.63 6.34
C MET A 162 2.43 -6.53 7.68
N LEU A 163 3.59 -7.18 7.82
CA LEU A 163 4.42 -7.09 9.02
C LEU A 163 4.97 -5.68 9.20
N GLY A 164 5.51 -5.07 8.13
CA GLY A 164 6.05 -3.71 8.14
C GLY A 164 5.01 -2.65 8.50
N MET A 165 3.84 -2.68 7.86
CA MET A 165 2.75 -1.76 8.20
C MET A 165 2.25 -1.97 9.64
N HIS A 166 2.13 -3.23 10.11
CA HIS A 166 1.72 -3.46 11.51
C HIS A 166 2.79 -3.00 12.51
N ALA A 167 4.07 -3.19 12.19
CA ALA A 167 5.18 -2.71 13.00
C ALA A 167 5.13 -1.19 13.16
N PHE A 168 4.94 -0.46 12.06
CA PHE A 168 4.79 0.99 12.10
C PHE A 168 3.57 1.43 12.92
N GLY A 169 2.40 0.81 12.71
CA GLY A 169 1.22 1.12 13.52
C GLY A 169 1.38 0.82 15.01
N LEU A 170 2.16 -0.20 15.39
CA LEU A 170 2.48 -0.49 16.79
C LEU A 170 3.45 0.53 17.39
N GLU A 171 4.44 0.96 16.62
CA GLU A 171 5.41 1.98 16.98
C GLU A 171 4.72 3.32 17.29
N GLU A 172 3.86 3.79 16.41
CA GLU A 172 3.04 5.01 16.59
C GLU A 172 2.07 4.92 17.79
N MET A 173 1.82 3.70 18.30
CA MET A 173 1.01 3.43 19.49
C MET A 173 1.84 3.14 20.75
N GLY A 174 3.17 3.22 20.66
CA GLY A 174 4.12 3.02 21.76
C GLY A 174 4.42 1.56 22.12
N ASP A 175 3.97 0.58 21.34
CA ASP A 175 4.30 -0.84 21.52
C ASP A 175 5.60 -1.20 20.80
N TYR A 176 6.69 -0.56 21.26
CA TYR A 176 7.99 -0.59 20.61
C TYR A 176 8.62 -1.99 20.53
N VAL A 177 8.46 -2.82 21.55
CA VAL A 177 9.04 -4.17 21.59
C VAL A 177 8.46 -5.03 20.47
N ARG A 178 7.14 -5.00 20.31
CA ARG A 178 6.47 -5.76 19.26
C ARG A 178 6.69 -5.16 17.88
N ALA A 179 6.72 -3.83 17.78
CA ALA A 179 7.04 -3.13 16.55
C ALA A 179 8.43 -3.52 16.02
N GLU A 180 9.46 -3.51 16.86
CA GLU A 180 10.81 -3.91 16.47
C GLU A 180 10.86 -5.37 15.98
N GLN A 181 10.22 -6.29 16.70
CA GLN A 181 10.19 -7.71 16.32
C GLN A 181 9.57 -7.92 14.95
N LEU A 182 8.41 -7.30 14.69
CA LEU A 182 7.70 -7.46 13.41
C LEU A 182 8.41 -6.73 12.27
N GLY A 183 8.95 -5.54 12.52
CA GLY A 183 9.68 -4.78 11.51
C GLY A 183 10.95 -5.50 11.07
N ARG A 184 11.71 -6.09 12.01
CA ARG A 184 12.87 -6.92 11.68
C ARG A 184 12.47 -8.15 10.88
N ALA A 185 11.41 -8.86 11.30
CA ALA A 185 10.92 -10.02 10.56
C ALA A 185 10.47 -9.64 9.14
N ALA A 186 9.84 -8.48 8.95
CA ALA A 186 9.48 -7.99 7.62
C ALA A 186 10.70 -7.80 6.72
N VAL A 187 11.77 -7.15 7.23
CA VAL A 187 13.04 -6.98 6.50
C VAL A 187 13.75 -8.31 6.24
N ASP A 188 13.65 -9.28 7.16
CA ASP A 188 14.19 -10.63 6.93
C ASP A 188 13.46 -11.35 5.79
N PHE A 189 12.14 -11.12 5.63
CA PHE A 189 11.36 -11.66 4.50
C PHE A 189 11.63 -10.93 3.19
N GLU A 190 11.71 -9.60 3.22
CA GLU A 190 11.97 -8.76 2.06
C GLU A 190 12.92 -7.62 2.45
N PRO A 191 14.24 -7.78 2.22
CA PRO A 191 15.23 -6.76 2.57
C PRO A 191 15.03 -5.41 1.89
N ARG A 192 14.25 -5.37 0.79
CA ARG A 192 13.91 -4.11 0.10
C ARG A 192 12.70 -3.39 0.67
N ASP A 193 12.05 -3.91 1.73
CA ASP A 193 10.92 -3.25 2.37
C ASP A 193 11.37 -1.99 3.13
N GLY A 194 11.37 -0.85 2.42
CA GLY A 194 11.77 0.43 2.98
C GLY A 194 10.86 0.90 4.13
N TRP A 195 9.57 0.50 4.12
CA TRP A 195 8.62 0.88 5.16
C TRP A 195 8.91 0.14 6.48
N ALA A 196 9.23 -1.15 6.41
CA ALA A 196 9.65 -1.93 7.55
C ALA A 196 11.01 -1.47 8.09
N GLN A 197 11.98 -1.18 7.20
CA GLN A 197 13.27 -0.63 7.57
C GLN A 197 13.12 0.67 8.37
N HIS A 198 12.26 1.57 7.88
CA HIS A 198 11.87 2.83 8.52
C HIS A 198 11.21 2.61 9.89
N ALA A 199 10.23 1.71 9.98
CA ALA A 199 9.53 1.43 11.23
C ALA A 199 10.48 0.98 12.35
N VAL A 200 11.47 0.12 12.06
CA VAL A 200 12.46 -0.30 13.07
C VAL A 200 13.36 0.87 13.47
N ALA A 201 13.73 1.75 12.54
CA ALA A 201 14.51 2.94 12.85
C ALA A 201 13.75 3.90 13.79
N HIS A 202 12.45 4.11 13.55
CA HIS A 202 11.56 4.89 14.42
C HIS A 202 11.51 4.33 15.83
N VAL A 203 11.37 3.01 15.99
CA VAL A 203 11.41 2.37 17.32
C VAL A 203 12.69 2.72 18.10
N MET A 204 13.83 2.81 17.40
CA MET A 204 15.11 3.18 18.02
C MET A 204 15.14 4.66 18.40
N GLU A 205 14.63 5.53 17.55
CA GLU A 205 14.53 6.96 17.83
C GLU A 205 13.65 7.22 19.06
N MET A 206 12.44 6.66 19.09
CA MET A 206 11.46 6.87 20.16
C MET A 206 11.92 6.35 21.52
N GLN A 207 12.83 5.37 21.54
CA GLN A 207 13.43 4.84 22.76
C GLN A 207 14.79 5.46 23.10
N SER A 208 15.22 6.50 22.39
CA SER A 208 16.55 7.13 22.56
C SER A 208 17.71 6.13 22.42
N ARG A 209 17.58 5.17 21.49
CA ARG A 209 18.58 4.16 21.14
C ARG A 209 19.29 4.55 19.84
N GLN A 210 19.78 5.79 19.74
CA GLN A 210 20.29 6.35 18.47
C GLN A 210 21.47 5.53 17.90
N ARG A 211 22.33 4.97 18.76
CA ARG A 211 23.44 4.10 18.31
C ARG A 211 22.92 2.84 17.62
N ASP A 212 21.87 2.21 18.16
CA ASP A 212 21.25 1.03 17.57
C ASP A 212 20.56 1.38 16.26
N GLY A 213 19.87 2.53 16.20
CA GLY A 213 19.25 3.04 14.98
C GLY A 213 20.25 3.30 13.86
N ILE A 214 21.38 3.95 14.17
CA ILE A 214 22.47 4.17 13.20
C ILE A 214 23.04 2.83 12.72
N ALA A 215 23.32 1.90 13.64
CA ALA A 215 23.83 0.58 13.28
C ALA A 215 22.85 -0.19 12.39
N TRP A 216 21.55 -0.14 12.70
CA TRP A 216 20.49 -0.73 11.91
C TRP A 216 20.46 -0.18 10.48
N MET A 217 20.44 1.14 10.32
CA MET A 217 20.39 1.77 8.99
C MET A 217 21.65 1.52 8.14
N LEU A 218 22.81 1.34 8.79
CA LEU A 218 24.09 1.09 8.13
C LEU A 218 24.40 -0.39 7.90
N THR A 219 23.59 -1.32 8.42
CA THR A 219 23.87 -2.76 8.28
C THR A 219 23.81 -3.23 6.83
N ASN A 220 22.86 -2.71 6.04
CA ASN A 220 22.73 -3.02 4.62
C ASN A 220 22.09 -1.85 3.85
N PRO A 221 22.83 -0.74 3.64
CA PRO A 221 22.29 0.46 3.02
C PRO A 221 21.80 0.21 1.58
N GLU A 222 22.47 -0.67 0.82
CA GLU A 222 22.09 -0.95 -0.57
C GLU A 222 20.70 -1.59 -0.70
N ALA A 223 20.28 -2.40 0.28
CA ALA A 223 19.00 -3.10 0.22
C ALA A 223 17.80 -2.15 0.23
N TRP A 224 17.86 -1.08 1.04
CA TRP A 224 16.74 -0.16 1.23
C TRP A 224 16.91 1.19 0.51
N THR A 225 18.13 1.61 0.15
CA THR A 225 18.33 2.91 -0.54
C THR A 225 18.22 2.82 -2.06
N ARG A 226 18.54 1.67 -2.66
CA ARG A 226 18.59 1.54 -4.12
C ARG A 226 17.19 1.64 -4.72
N GLU A 227 17.02 2.63 -5.59
CA GLU A 227 15.76 2.93 -6.28
C GLU A 227 14.62 3.28 -5.31
N SER A 228 14.93 3.65 -4.07
CA SER A 228 13.93 4.12 -3.11
C SER A 228 13.29 5.41 -3.60
N PHE A 229 11.97 5.51 -3.41
CA PHE A 229 11.23 6.77 -3.56
C PHE A 229 10.62 7.28 -2.25
N LEU A 230 10.98 6.66 -1.11
CA LEU A 230 10.78 7.23 0.24
C LEU A 230 11.71 8.43 0.48
#